data_AF-A0A7K2M8D0-F1
#
_entry.id   AF-A0A7K2M8D0-F1
#
_cell.length_a   1.000
_cell.length_b   1.000
_cell.length_c   1.000
_cell.angle_alpha   90.00
_cell.angle_beta   90.00
_cell.angle_gamma   90.00
#
_symmetry.space_group_name_H-M   'P 1'
#
loop_
_entity.id
_entity.type
_entity.pdbx_description
1 polymer ?
#
loop_
_entity_poly.entity_id
_entity_poly.type
_entity_poly.pdbx_seq_one_letter_code
_entity_poly.pdbx_strand_id
1 'polypeptide(L)'
;VVGGAGALRSPGAPGLLVADDPAYVPAAIRPVALAGVAQLRACRSHPDADWVYLCPPALLEPGERTGRYLRGTDTLLTAADGRSWISAEDLAVAVLDEVEDPGRERLVTVVHAAGPRARHDPNERP
;
A
#
# COMPACT_ATOMS: atom_id res chain seq x y z
N VAL A 1 -10.63 0.05 1.84
CA VAL A 1 -10.30 1.40 2.39
C VAL A 1 -8.91 1.79 1.90
N VAL A 2 -8.74 2.99 1.34
CA VAL A 2 -7.42 3.52 1.00
C VAL A 2 -6.89 4.35 2.17
N GLY A 3 -5.67 4.06 2.60
CA GLY A 3 -5.03 4.64 3.78
C GLY A 3 -3.83 5.52 3.46
N GLY A 4 -2.91 5.61 4.42
CA GLY A 4 -1.62 6.30 4.26
C GLY A 4 -0.45 5.44 4.73
N ALA A 5 0.72 5.65 4.11
CA ALA A 5 1.95 4.89 4.36
C ALA A 5 2.40 4.88 5.84
N GLY A 6 2.00 5.87 6.64
CA GLY A 6 2.36 5.97 8.06
C GLY A 6 1.94 4.76 8.91
N ALA A 7 0.93 4.00 8.48
CA ALA A 7 0.48 2.78 9.14
C ALA A 7 1.35 1.53 8.84
N LEU A 8 2.27 1.63 7.89
CA LEU A 8 3.22 0.59 7.55
C LEU A 8 4.42 0.60 8.50
N ARG A 9 5.13 -0.53 8.56
CA ARG A 9 6.41 -0.70 9.23
C ARG A 9 7.54 -0.13 8.37
N SER A 10 8.52 0.45 9.04
CA SER A 10 9.73 0.93 8.39
C SER A 10 10.56 -0.22 7.82
N PRO A 11 11.04 -0.11 6.58
CA PRO A 11 12.00 -1.04 6.01
C PRO A 11 13.24 -1.15 6.90
N GLY A 12 13.64 -2.38 7.24
CA GLY A 12 14.81 -2.63 8.09
C GLY A 12 14.61 -2.40 9.59
N ALA A 13 13.48 -1.84 10.03
CA ALA A 13 13.13 -1.68 11.43
C ALA A 13 11.67 -2.07 11.69
N PRO A 14 11.31 -3.37 11.69
CA PRO A 14 9.92 -3.81 11.75
C PRO A 14 9.15 -3.34 13.01
N GLY A 15 9.85 -3.04 14.11
CA GLY A 15 9.26 -2.49 15.33
C GLY A 15 8.87 -1.01 15.24
N LEU A 16 9.29 -0.30 14.19
CA LEU A 16 9.05 1.12 13.97
C LEU A 16 7.99 1.31 12.88
N LEU A 17 7.02 2.18 13.12
CA LEU A 17 6.08 2.60 12.09
C LEU A 17 6.69 3.73 11.24
N VAL A 18 6.36 3.76 9.95
CA VAL A 18 6.76 4.85 9.04
C VAL A 18 6.35 6.21 9.59
N ALA A 19 5.19 6.32 10.26
CA ALA A 19 4.75 7.57 10.90
C ALA A 19 5.71 8.12 11.97
N ASP A 20 6.53 7.26 12.57
CA ASP A 20 7.50 7.61 13.61
C ASP A 20 8.94 7.58 13.10
N ASP A 21 9.14 7.31 11.80
CA ASP A 21 10.46 7.21 11.20
C ASP A 21 10.83 8.50 10.44
N PRO A 22 11.78 9.30 10.95
CA PRO A 22 12.19 10.55 10.30
C PRO A 22 12.90 10.33 8.96
N ALA A 23 13.33 9.10 8.64
CA ALA A 23 13.88 8.78 7.32
C ALA A 23 12.81 8.83 6.21
N TYR A 24 11.52 8.65 6.57
CA TYR A 24 10.41 8.65 5.63
C TYR A 24 9.42 9.79 5.87
N VAL A 25 9.23 10.22 7.13
CA VAL A 25 8.21 11.20 7.52
C VAL A 25 8.87 12.35 8.29
N PRO A 26 9.11 13.50 7.65
CA PRO A 26 9.53 14.70 8.34
C PRO A 26 8.55 15.12 9.45
N ALA A 27 9.07 15.70 10.54
CA ALA A 27 8.26 16.09 11.70
C ALA A 27 7.06 16.99 11.34
N ALA A 28 7.20 17.83 10.32
CA ALA A 28 6.14 18.73 9.85
C ALA A 28 4.89 18.00 9.32
N ILE A 29 5.05 16.79 8.76
CA ILE A 29 3.95 16.01 8.18
C ILE A 29 3.56 14.79 9.03
N ARG A 30 4.25 14.55 10.15
CA ARG A 30 3.95 13.45 11.08
C ARG A 30 2.48 13.40 11.53
N PRO A 31 1.79 14.52 11.81
CA PRO A 31 0.36 14.48 12.16
C PRO A 31 -0.51 13.82 11.09
N VAL A 32 -0.19 14.02 9.80
CA VAL A 32 -0.90 13.39 8.68
C VAL A 32 -0.61 11.89 8.64
N ALA A 33 0.63 11.49 8.85
CA ALA A 33 1.00 10.07 8.92
C ALA A 33 0.28 9.35 10.08
N LEU A 34 0.17 10.00 11.25
CA LEU A 34 -0.57 9.47 12.40
C LEU A 34 -2.08 9.37 12.14
N ALA A 35 -2.66 10.23 11.31
CA ALA A 35 -4.06 10.11 10.90
C ALA A 35 -4.31 8.79 10.16
N GLY A 36 -3.39 8.36 9.28
CA GLY A 36 -3.45 7.05 8.64
C GLY A 36 -3.35 5.88 9.61
N VAL A 37 -2.54 6.01 10.67
CA VAL A 37 -2.49 5.01 11.76
C VAL A 37 -3.82 4.94 12.50
N ALA A 38 -4.43 6.10 12.81
CA ALA A 38 -5.72 6.17 13.49
C ALA A 38 -6.85 5.58 12.63
N GLN A 39 -6.84 5.83 11.32
CA GLN A 39 -7.81 5.26 10.37
C GLN A 39 -7.72 3.74 10.32
N LEU A 40 -6.51 3.15 10.27
CA LEU A 40 -6.33 1.70 10.35
C LEU A 40 -6.84 1.13 11.68
N ARG A 41 -6.62 1.83 12.81
CA ARG A 41 -7.16 1.42 14.12
C ARG A 41 -8.69 1.40 14.11
N ALA A 42 -9.33 2.36 13.45
CA ALA A 42 -10.79 2.39 13.30
C ALA A 42 -11.30 1.21 12.44
N CYS A 43 -10.59 0.81 11.38
CA CYS A 43 -10.94 -0.42 10.66
C CYS A 43 -10.82 -1.65 11.56
N ARG A 44 -9.73 -1.75 12.33
CA ARG A 44 -9.48 -2.88 13.25
C ARG A 44 -10.49 -2.99 14.39
N SER A 45 -11.16 -1.90 14.78
CA SER A 45 -12.24 -1.96 15.77
C SER A 45 -13.55 -2.54 15.23
N HIS A 46 -13.62 -2.84 13.93
CA HIS A 46 -14.76 -3.49 13.27
C HIS A 46 -14.31 -4.85 12.68
N PRO A 47 -14.05 -5.86 13.53
CA PRO A 47 -13.48 -7.13 13.08
C PRO A 47 -14.44 -7.94 12.19
N ASP A 48 -15.74 -7.80 12.40
CA ASP A 48 -16.79 -8.51 11.67
C ASP A 48 -17.09 -7.91 10.29
N ALA A 49 -16.55 -6.72 10.00
CA ALA A 49 -16.66 -6.11 8.67
C ALA A 49 -15.63 -6.70 7.72
N ASP A 50 -16.03 -6.85 6.45
CA ASP A 50 -15.15 -7.28 5.38
C ASP A 50 -14.43 -6.07 4.79
N TRP A 51 -13.16 -5.91 5.13
CA TRP A 51 -12.35 -4.79 4.67
C TRP A 51 -10.90 -5.20 4.43
N VAL A 52 -10.36 -4.61 3.37
CA VAL A 52 -8.92 -4.49 3.14
C VAL A 52 -8.53 -3.02 3.32
N TYR A 53 -7.44 -2.79 4.04
CA TYR A 53 -6.80 -1.50 4.21
C TYR A 53 -5.56 -1.45 3.33
N LEU A 54 -5.66 -0.73 2.20
CA LEU A 54 -4.57 -0.58 1.26
C LEU A 54 -3.81 0.72 1.58
N CYS A 55 -2.57 0.56 2.02
CA CYS A 55 -1.64 1.67 2.20
C CYS A 55 -0.92 1.96 0.87
N PRO A 56 -1.06 3.15 0.30
CA PRO A 56 -0.22 3.56 -0.82
C PRO A 56 1.26 3.69 -0.37
N PRO A 57 2.21 3.67 -1.33
CA PRO A 57 3.59 4.10 -1.11
C PRO A 57 3.73 5.50 -0.52
N ALA A 58 4.97 5.87 -0.19
CA ALA A 58 5.29 7.21 0.29
C ALA A 58 4.98 8.31 -0.74
N LEU A 59 5.14 8.01 -2.04
CA LEU A 59 4.83 8.92 -3.13
C LEU A 59 3.64 8.39 -3.95
N LEU A 60 2.62 9.23 -4.09
CA LEU A 60 1.45 8.99 -4.90
C LEU A 60 1.22 10.21 -5.78
N GLU A 61 1.42 10.05 -7.08
CA GLU A 61 1.35 11.13 -8.06
C GLU A 61 0.60 10.66 -9.31
N PRO A 62 -0.02 11.56 -10.09
CA PRO A 62 -0.55 11.21 -11.40
C PRO A 62 0.56 10.64 -12.32
N GLY A 63 0.22 9.66 -13.16
CA GLY A 63 1.18 9.05 -14.08
C GLY A 63 0.53 8.22 -15.18
N GLU A 64 1.24 7.20 -15.64
CA GLU A 64 0.73 6.25 -16.63
C GLU A 64 0.01 5.09 -15.94
N ARG A 65 -1.09 4.62 -16.56
CA ARG A 65 -1.75 3.37 -16.19
C ARG A 65 -1.01 2.19 -16.83
N THR A 66 -0.08 1.58 -16.11
CA THR A 66 0.64 0.40 -16.60
C THR A 66 -0.10 -0.90 -16.28
N GLY A 67 -0.96 -0.88 -15.27
CA GLY A 67 -1.61 -2.04 -14.65
C GLY A 67 -0.63 -2.95 -13.93
N ARG A 68 0.49 -2.42 -13.44
CA ARG A 68 1.57 -3.21 -12.83
C ARG A 68 2.00 -2.63 -11.50
N TYR A 69 2.04 -3.50 -10.50
CA TYR A 69 2.51 -3.18 -9.18
C TYR A 69 2.99 -4.46 -8.49
N LEU A 70 3.86 -4.31 -7.49
CA LEU A 70 4.17 -5.36 -6.54
C LEU A 70 3.28 -5.19 -5.33
N ARG A 71 2.65 -6.27 -4.87
CA ARG A 71 1.84 -6.30 -3.64
C ARG A 71 2.69 -6.73 -2.46
N GLY A 72 2.50 -6.08 -1.32
CA GLY A 72 3.05 -6.46 -0.03
C GLY A 72 2.01 -6.38 1.07
N THR A 73 2.47 -6.53 2.31
CA THR A 73 1.61 -6.58 3.49
C THR A 73 1.74 -5.30 4.32
N ASP A 74 2.43 -5.36 5.46
CA ASP A 74 2.47 -4.30 6.46
C ASP A 74 3.77 -3.50 6.48
N THR A 75 4.68 -3.72 5.54
CA THR A 75 5.98 -3.05 5.46
C THR A 75 6.06 -2.18 4.21
N LEU A 76 6.58 -0.95 4.33
CA LEU A 76 6.74 -0.05 3.19
C LEU A 76 7.60 -0.70 2.10
N LEU A 77 7.13 -0.65 0.86
CA LEU A 77 7.86 -1.18 -0.28
C LEU A 77 8.59 -0.08 -1.06
N THR A 78 9.69 -0.47 -1.68
CA THR A 78 10.43 0.32 -2.67
C THR A 78 10.43 -0.40 -4.01
N ALA A 79 10.23 0.35 -5.09
CA ALA A 79 10.37 -0.15 -6.44
C ALA A 79 11.84 -0.42 -6.78
N ALA A 80 12.07 -1.03 -7.95
CA ALA A 80 13.42 -1.35 -8.45
C ALA A 80 14.33 -0.12 -8.62
N ASP A 81 13.74 1.09 -8.77
CA ASP A 81 14.46 2.36 -8.84
C ASP A 81 14.80 2.95 -7.45
N GLY A 82 14.52 2.20 -6.37
CA GLY A 82 14.80 2.59 -5.00
C GLY A 82 13.75 3.53 -4.37
N ARG A 83 12.72 3.94 -5.11
CA ARG A 83 11.70 4.87 -4.62
C ARG A 83 10.48 4.11 -4.11
N SER A 84 9.83 4.61 -3.06
CA SER A 84 8.50 4.14 -2.64
C SER A 84 7.44 4.97 -3.35
N TRP A 85 7.00 4.51 -4.53
CA TRP A 85 6.05 5.26 -5.36
C TRP A 85 5.09 4.39 -6.18
N ILE A 86 3.96 4.96 -6.58
CA ILE A 86 3.02 4.40 -7.56
C ILE A 86 2.25 5.54 -8.24
N SER A 87 1.79 5.32 -9.48
CA SER A 87 0.86 6.27 -10.12
C SER A 87 -0.55 6.15 -9.51
N ALA A 88 -1.33 7.24 -9.55
CA ALA A 88 -2.72 7.20 -9.13
C ALA A 88 -3.54 6.18 -9.93
N GLU A 89 -3.21 6.02 -11.21
CA GLU A 89 -3.84 5.08 -12.13
C GLU A 89 -3.54 3.62 -11.78
N ASP A 90 -2.30 3.30 -11.41
CA ASP A 90 -1.93 1.93 -10.99
C ASP A 90 -2.40 1.61 -9.57
N LEU A 91 -2.47 2.61 -8.69
CA LEU A 91 -3.14 2.46 -7.40
C LEU A 91 -4.63 2.11 -7.58
N ALA A 92 -5.31 2.75 -8.53
CA ALA A 92 -6.70 2.43 -8.84
C ALA A 92 -6.86 1.00 -9.38
N VAL A 93 -5.90 0.51 -10.17
CA VAL A 93 -5.88 -0.90 -10.59
C VAL A 93 -5.74 -1.81 -9.37
N ALA A 94 -4.78 -1.55 -8.47
CA ALA A 94 -4.61 -2.35 -7.27
C ALA A 94 -5.85 -2.37 -6.37
N VAL A 95 -6.58 -1.25 -6.27
CA VAL A 95 -7.84 -1.20 -5.53
C VAL A 95 -8.91 -2.09 -6.19
N LEU A 96 -9.02 -2.07 -7.51
CA LEU A 96 -9.96 -2.94 -8.23
C LEU A 96 -9.60 -4.41 -8.04
N ASP A 97 -8.32 -4.75 -8.16
CA ASP A 97 -7.84 -6.12 -7.99
C ASP A 97 -8.15 -6.65 -6.57
N GLU A 98 -7.99 -5.86 -5.50
CA GLU A 98 -8.40 -6.28 -4.13
C GLU A 98 -9.92 -6.39 -3.93
N VAL A 99 -10.74 -5.74 -4.77
CA VAL A 99 -12.20 -5.87 -4.72
C VAL A 99 -12.67 -7.10 -5.48
N GLU A 100 -12.02 -7.40 -6.61
CA GLU A 100 -12.37 -8.53 -7.48
C GLU A 100 -11.83 -9.88 -6.95
N ASP A 101 -10.60 -9.90 -6.45
CA ASP A 101 -9.92 -11.08 -5.91
C ASP A 101 -9.13 -10.73 -4.63
N PRO A 102 -9.82 -10.60 -3.47
CA PRO A 102 -9.18 -10.19 -2.23
C PRO A 102 -8.20 -11.24 -1.70
N GLY A 103 -7.02 -10.78 -1.30
CA GLY A 103 -6.05 -11.62 -0.59
C GLY A 103 -6.45 -11.94 0.86
N ARG A 104 -5.60 -12.68 1.57
CA ARG A 104 -5.85 -13.06 2.98
C ARG A 104 -5.56 -11.93 3.96
N GLU A 105 -4.67 -11.02 3.59
CA GLU A 105 -4.21 -9.95 4.47
C GLU A 105 -5.17 -8.76 4.45
N ARG A 106 -5.56 -8.30 5.64
CA ARG A 106 -6.39 -7.09 5.78
C ARG A 106 -5.61 -5.78 5.70
N LEU A 107 -4.28 -5.83 5.82
CA LEU A 107 -3.39 -4.69 5.66
C LEU A 107 -2.42 -5.02 4.54
N VAL A 108 -2.50 -4.24 3.47
CA VAL A 108 -1.73 -4.46 2.25
C VAL A 108 -1.09 -3.16 1.81
N THR A 109 -0.05 -3.28 1.01
CA THR A 109 0.55 -2.15 0.31
C THR A 109 0.91 -2.57 -1.10
N VAL A 110 1.17 -1.59 -1.95
CA VAL A 110 1.59 -1.81 -3.33
C VAL A 110 2.73 -0.86 -3.66
N VAL A 111 3.53 -1.16 -4.69
CA VAL A 111 4.53 -0.23 -5.23
C VAL A 111 4.64 -0.44 -6.75
N HIS A 112 5.07 0.58 -7.48
CA HIS A 112 5.28 0.50 -8.92
C HIS A 112 6.16 -0.70 -9.32
N ALA A 113 5.79 -1.38 -10.40
CA ALA A 113 6.56 -2.47 -10.99
C ALA A 113 6.91 -2.18 -12.46
N ALA A 114 8.20 -2.32 -12.78
CA ALA A 114 8.70 -2.21 -14.15
C ALA A 114 8.60 -3.55 -14.92
N GLY A 115 8.64 -3.50 -16.25
CA GLY A 115 8.58 -4.69 -17.14
C GLY A 115 7.17 -5.00 -17.64
N PRO A 116 6.92 -5.99 -18.52
CA PRO A 116 5.60 -6.33 -19.08
C PRO A 116 4.65 -6.97 -18.05
N ARG A 117 3.34 -6.74 -18.18
CA ARG A 117 2.26 -7.22 -17.29
C ARG A 117 2.15 -8.70 -17.58
N ALA A 118 2.28 -9.54 -16.55
CA ALA A 118 1.92 -10.94 -16.68
C ALA A 118 0.45 -10.98 -17.12
N ARG A 119 0.15 -11.70 -18.21
CA ARG A 119 -1.24 -11.93 -18.60
C ARG A 119 -1.86 -12.68 -17.45
N HIS A 120 -2.87 -12.10 -16.81
CA HIS A 120 -3.76 -12.85 -15.94
C HIS A 120 -4.50 -13.82 -16.86
N ASP A 121 -4.18 -15.12 -16.77
CA ASP A 121 -4.95 -16.16 -17.43
C ASP A 121 -6.16 -16.45 -16.53
N PRO A 122 -7.39 -16.08 -16.94
CA PRO A 122 -8.60 -16.33 -16.15
C PRO A 122 -8.89 -17.83 -15.96
N ASN A 123 -8.09 -18.72 -16.54
CA ASN A 123 -8.26 -20.17 -16.49
C ASN A 123 -7.33 -20.89 -15.50
N GLU A 124 -6.42 -20.19 -14.82
CA GLU A 124 -5.66 -20.76 -13.71
C GLU A 124 -6.39 -20.49 -12.38
N ARG A 125 -7.19 -21.47 -11.91
CA ARG A 125 -7.62 -21.55 -10.51
C ARG A 125 -6.82 -22.63 -9.77
N PRO A 126 -6.57 -22.47 -8.46
CA PRO A 126 -5.95 -23.49 -7.61
C PRO A 126 -6.82 -24.75 -7.45
#